data_AF-A0A2R6FV53-F1
#
_entry.id   AF-A0A2R6FV53-F1
#
_cell.length_a   1.000
_cell.length_b   1.000
_cell.length_c   1.000
_cell.angle_alpha   90.00
_cell.angle_beta   90.00
_cell.angle_gamma   90.00
#
_symmetry.space_group_name_H-M   'P 1'
#
loop_
_entity.id
_entity.type
_entity.pdbx_description
1 polymer ?
#
loop_
_entity_poly.entity_id
_entity_poly.type
_entity_poly.pdbx_seq_one_letter_code
_entity_poly.pdbx_strand_id
1 'polypeptide(L)'
;MQRRTFLRTTAATVAGSVLAGQGTRRAFGQAEIADLAFDSTSSLLDAAGDPLTDESLVAVWAEPTATNVDSDDDGDAVDYGDDQQIPLVGVDGSVVGFGAMVANDDADFRFGNEEFLLNVWDEQIGSGTVLWDEGHDQFYSLDRFGSFERYAEDNGYTVEATESLADDLSDADGVVVTSPSDAFSGSERSALAGFVDDGGAVFLHDQSDFRNFDETDNLNALASALGAGFRFNDDQVEDEESNAGVAFVPTTGQFNDAFPFFAERDGLGLDLDPAESYEVEVVSPTDGDTLDVAFVEESNRPERSVRVLGIDTPETAANADAERPEEWEGIADEAPQPPEGESDDGDDSVRDVGELNFYSTSSLVDPSKGALTDESLVAVWAEPTAVNEDADGDGDAYVYGGEPIPLAAIDDDAGVVAFGANLVSDGADLAGPGNEDEFLLNVWDEQIGSGTVLWDEGHDQFEDYRLANFSTFES
;
A
#
# COMPACT_ATOMS: atom_id res chain seq x y z
N MET A 1 -63.31 -24.94 -7.45
CA MET A 1 -63.36 -23.58 -8.01
C MET A 1 -61.94 -23.21 -8.39
N GLN A 2 -61.62 -23.34 -9.68
CA GLN A 2 -60.37 -22.88 -10.28
C GLN A 2 -60.48 -21.38 -10.63
N ARG A 3 -59.31 -20.79 -10.91
CA ARG A 3 -59.01 -19.48 -11.51
C ARG A 3 -58.67 -18.42 -10.45
N ARG A 4 -57.56 -17.68 -10.53
CA ARG A 4 -56.94 -17.12 -11.75
C ARG A 4 -55.42 -17.02 -11.64
N THR A 5 -54.74 -17.86 -12.41
CA THR A 5 -53.48 -17.52 -13.10
C THR A 5 -53.82 -16.47 -14.16
N PHE A 6 -53.10 -15.35 -14.21
CA PHE A 6 -53.19 -14.42 -15.34
C PHE A 6 -51.93 -14.58 -16.19
N LEU A 7 -52.12 -15.24 -17.33
CA LEU A 7 -51.15 -15.39 -18.41
C LEU A 7 -51.67 -14.57 -19.59
N ARG A 8 -50.72 -13.86 -20.22
CA ARG A 8 -50.70 -13.36 -21.61
C ARG A 8 -51.52 -12.09 -21.89
N THR A 9 -50.91 -11.15 -22.64
CA THR A 9 -50.98 -11.19 -24.10
C THR A 9 -49.89 -10.31 -24.73
N THR A 10 -48.96 -10.96 -25.43
CA THR A 10 -48.08 -10.36 -26.43
C THR A 10 -48.93 -10.00 -27.66
N ALA A 11 -49.00 -8.73 -28.02
CA ALA A 11 -49.54 -8.28 -29.29
C ALA A 11 -48.38 -7.74 -30.13
N ALA A 12 -47.89 -8.57 -31.05
CA ALA A 12 -46.98 -8.16 -32.10
C ALA A 12 -47.75 -7.31 -33.13
N THR A 13 -47.43 -6.02 -33.24
CA THR A 13 -47.71 -5.23 -34.43
C THR A 13 -46.38 -4.77 -34.99
N VAL A 14 -45.98 -5.36 -36.11
CA VAL A 14 -44.78 -4.98 -36.87
C VAL A 14 -45.09 -3.72 -37.66
N ALA A 15 -44.43 -2.61 -37.33
CA ALA A 15 -44.16 -1.50 -38.23
C ALA A 15 -42.77 -0.96 -37.87
N GLY A 16 -41.83 -1.09 -38.80
CA GLY A 16 -40.40 -1.03 -38.53
C GLY A 16 -39.85 0.35 -38.22
N SER A 17 -38.86 0.37 -37.33
CA SER A 17 -37.76 1.34 -37.29
C SER A 17 -36.59 0.61 -36.65
N VAL A 18 -35.46 0.58 -37.36
CA VAL A 18 -34.21 -0.04 -36.93
C VAL A 18 -33.69 0.69 -35.69
N LEU A 19 -33.48 -0.04 -34.60
CA LEU A 19 -32.47 0.20 -33.55
C LEU A 19 -32.40 -1.09 -32.72
N ALA A 20 -31.31 -1.85 -32.90
CA ALA A 20 -31.06 -3.09 -32.20
C ALA A 20 -30.67 -2.79 -30.76
N GLY A 21 -31.65 -2.67 -29.87
CA GLY A 21 -31.44 -2.84 -28.43
C GLY A 21 -31.40 -4.32 -28.12
N GLN A 22 -30.21 -4.92 -28.14
CA GLN A 22 -30.00 -6.19 -27.45
C GLN A 22 -29.86 -5.86 -25.97
N GLY A 23 -30.94 -6.10 -25.22
CA GLY A 23 -30.85 -6.25 -23.78
C GLY A 23 -29.92 -7.41 -23.49
N THR A 24 -28.76 -7.09 -22.94
CA THR A 24 -27.92 -8.00 -22.19
C THR A 24 -28.76 -8.54 -21.04
N ARG A 25 -29.20 -9.79 -21.17
CA ARG A 25 -29.26 -10.63 -19.98
C ARG A 25 -27.81 -10.84 -19.59
N ARG A 26 -27.28 -10.04 -18.66
CA ARG A 26 -26.05 -10.42 -17.96
C ARG A 26 -26.36 -11.77 -17.32
N ALA A 27 -25.70 -12.82 -17.80
CA ALA A 27 -25.42 -13.93 -16.92
C ALA A 27 -24.64 -13.31 -15.75
N PHE A 28 -24.98 -13.68 -14.51
CA PHE A 28 -24.11 -13.46 -13.37
C PHE A 28 -22.80 -14.18 -13.72
N GLY A 29 -21.85 -13.43 -14.26
CA GLY A 29 -20.47 -13.89 -14.38
C GLY A 29 -19.88 -13.74 -12.99
N GLN A 30 -19.15 -14.76 -12.56
CA GLN A 30 -18.28 -14.66 -11.39
C GLN A 30 -17.43 -13.40 -11.58
N ALA A 31 -17.35 -12.56 -10.56
CA ALA A 31 -16.43 -11.44 -10.58
C ALA A 31 -14.99 -11.99 -10.67
N GLU A 32 -14.11 -11.28 -11.35
CA GLU A 32 -12.73 -11.71 -11.63
C GLU A 32 -11.82 -10.58 -11.16
N ILE A 33 -10.69 -10.94 -10.55
CA ILE A 33 -9.64 -9.99 -10.17
C ILE A 33 -9.23 -9.24 -11.44
N ALA A 34 -9.25 -7.91 -11.37
CA ALA A 34 -9.05 -7.08 -12.54
C ALA A 34 -7.57 -6.77 -12.79
N ASP A 35 -6.86 -6.35 -11.75
CA ASP A 35 -5.45 -5.94 -11.77
C ASP A 35 -4.82 -6.35 -10.44
N LEU A 36 -3.53 -6.67 -10.42
CA LEU A 36 -2.72 -6.91 -9.23
C LEU A 36 -1.67 -5.83 -9.06
N ALA A 37 -1.32 -5.47 -7.83
CA ALA A 37 -0.21 -4.57 -7.52
C ALA A 37 1.03 -5.33 -7.03
N PHE A 38 2.22 -4.91 -7.44
CA PHE A 38 3.48 -5.57 -7.11
C PHE A 38 4.47 -4.56 -6.55
N ASP A 39 4.43 -4.33 -5.23
CA ASP A 39 5.36 -3.42 -4.56
C ASP A 39 6.78 -4.01 -4.53
N SER A 40 7.76 -3.24 -5.02
CA SER A 40 9.18 -3.60 -5.03
C SER A 40 9.41 -5.01 -5.58
N THR A 41 8.91 -5.28 -6.78
CA THR A 41 8.99 -6.63 -7.38
C THR A 41 10.27 -6.85 -8.18
N SER A 42 10.85 -8.04 -8.04
CA SER A 42 11.78 -8.60 -9.02
C SER A 42 11.01 -9.32 -10.14
N SER A 43 11.69 -9.57 -11.25
CA SER A 43 11.22 -10.43 -12.32
C SER A 43 11.72 -11.86 -12.16
N LEU A 44 11.19 -12.80 -12.95
CA LEU A 44 11.65 -14.19 -12.95
C LEU A 44 12.50 -14.49 -14.17
N LEU A 45 13.43 -15.44 -14.07
CA LEU A 45 14.22 -16.02 -15.16
C LEU A 45 13.98 -17.52 -15.27
N ASP A 46 14.47 -18.13 -16.35
CA ASP A 46 14.48 -19.58 -16.45
C ASP A 46 15.54 -20.20 -15.52
N ALA A 47 15.46 -21.51 -15.29
CA ALA A 47 16.42 -22.21 -14.42
C ALA A 47 17.90 -22.10 -14.86
N ALA A 48 18.19 -21.65 -16.08
CA ALA A 48 19.55 -21.40 -16.56
C ALA A 48 20.02 -19.95 -16.32
N GLY A 49 19.12 -19.04 -15.93
CA GLY A 49 19.37 -17.60 -15.80
C GLY A 49 19.22 -16.83 -17.11
N ASP A 50 18.56 -17.40 -18.11
CA ASP A 50 18.15 -16.70 -19.32
C ASP A 50 16.69 -16.21 -19.18
N PRO A 51 16.22 -15.25 -20.01
CA PRO A 51 14.81 -14.82 -19.99
C PRO A 51 13.81 -16.00 -20.06
N LEU A 52 12.89 -16.04 -19.10
CA LEU A 52 11.82 -17.03 -18.99
C LEU A 52 10.75 -16.80 -20.06
N THR A 53 10.87 -17.58 -21.13
CA THR A 53 9.97 -17.52 -22.29
C THR A 53 8.99 -18.70 -22.36
N ASP A 54 9.07 -19.65 -21.43
CA ASP A 54 8.11 -20.74 -21.33
C ASP A 54 6.85 -20.26 -20.59
N GLU A 55 5.87 -19.78 -21.36
CA GLU A 55 4.58 -19.30 -20.85
C GLU A 55 3.82 -20.36 -20.01
N SER A 56 4.16 -21.66 -20.11
CA SER A 56 3.54 -22.68 -19.28
C SER A 56 3.97 -22.63 -17.80
N LEU A 57 5.00 -21.84 -17.49
CA LEU A 57 5.50 -21.61 -16.15
C LEU A 57 5.12 -20.23 -15.59
N VAL A 58 4.45 -19.36 -16.37
CA VAL A 58 4.22 -17.96 -15.96
C VAL A 58 2.73 -17.70 -15.75
N ALA A 59 2.35 -17.29 -14.55
CA ALA A 59 0.96 -16.97 -14.20
C ALA A 59 0.63 -15.49 -14.45
N VAL A 60 1.57 -14.59 -14.19
CA VAL A 60 1.37 -13.13 -14.29
C VAL A 60 2.60 -12.49 -14.94
N TRP A 61 2.36 -11.57 -15.88
CA TRP A 61 3.38 -10.68 -16.44
C TRP A 61 3.15 -9.23 -16.00
N ALA A 62 4.19 -8.41 -16.05
CA ALA A 62 4.05 -6.96 -15.99
C ALA A 62 3.37 -6.40 -17.25
N GLU A 63 2.86 -5.18 -17.17
CA GLU A 63 2.35 -4.46 -18.34
C GLU A 63 3.47 -4.20 -19.37
N PRO A 64 3.16 -4.05 -20.68
CA PRO A 64 4.19 -3.79 -21.70
C PRO A 64 4.96 -2.47 -21.55
N THR A 65 4.50 -1.60 -20.65
CA THR A 65 5.13 -0.32 -20.30
C THR A 65 6.20 -0.48 -19.22
N ALA A 66 6.21 -1.60 -18.51
CA ALA A 66 7.16 -1.88 -17.45
C ALA A 66 8.58 -2.16 -17.99
N THR A 67 9.58 -1.87 -17.18
CA THR A 67 11.00 -2.05 -17.50
C THR A 67 11.77 -2.68 -16.34
N ASN A 68 12.77 -3.49 -16.63
CA ASN A 68 13.75 -3.95 -15.64
C ASN A 68 14.76 -2.82 -15.34
N VAL A 69 15.05 -2.61 -14.06
CA VAL A 69 16.06 -1.69 -13.55
C VAL A 69 17.01 -2.50 -12.65
N ASP A 70 18.31 -2.28 -12.84
CA ASP A 70 19.38 -2.76 -11.96
C ASP A 70 19.62 -1.64 -10.94
N SER A 71 18.95 -1.71 -9.79
CA SER A 71 18.86 -0.60 -8.84
C SER A 71 20.09 -0.51 -7.94
N ASP A 72 20.84 -1.59 -7.79
CA ASP A 72 22.05 -1.65 -6.99
C ASP A 72 23.37 -1.50 -7.79
N ASP A 73 23.27 -1.46 -9.13
CA ASP A 73 24.33 -1.23 -10.12
C ASP A 73 25.45 -2.30 -10.08
N ASP A 74 25.17 -3.50 -9.55
CA ASP A 74 26.18 -4.56 -9.43
C ASP A 74 26.39 -5.36 -10.74
N GLY A 75 25.40 -5.30 -11.65
CA GLY A 75 25.46 -5.80 -13.01
C GLY A 75 25.13 -7.28 -13.20
N ASP A 76 24.38 -7.89 -12.28
CA ASP A 76 23.87 -9.26 -12.42
C ASP A 76 22.38 -9.39 -12.78
N ALA A 77 21.66 -8.26 -12.81
CA ALA A 77 20.32 -8.13 -13.40
C ALA A 77 20.26 -8.54 -14.88
N VAL A 78 19.25 -9.34 -15.24
CA VAL A 78 18.96 -9.71 -16.65
C VAL A 78 17.81 -8.87 -17.20
N ASP A 79 18.08 -8.08 -18.22
CA ASP A 79 17.09 -7.24 -18.90
C ASP A 79 16.32 -8.03 -19.99
N TYR A 80 14.98 -7.98 -19.93
CA TYR A 80 14.09 -8.59 -20.92
C TYR A 80 14.00 -7.78 -22.23
N GLY A 81 14.26 -6.48 -22.17
CA GLY A 81 14.14 -5.51 -23.24
C GLY A 81 12.71 -5.30 -23.75
N ASP A 82 12.54 -4.31 -24.62
CA ASP A 82 11.22 -3.85 -25.11
C ASP A 82 10.36 -4.90 -25.87
N ASP A 83 10.93 -6.05 -26.25
CA ASP A 83 10.29 -7.05 -27.12
C ASP A 83 9.78 -8.29 -26.36
N GLN A 84 10.02 -8.40 -25.05
CA GLN A 84 9.65 -9.56 -24.23
C GLN A 84 8.82 -9.12 -23.02
N GLN A 85 7.85 -9.94 -22.62
CA GLN A 85 7.07 -9.68 -21.42
C GLN A 85 7.87 -10.08 -20.18
N ILE A 86 7.80 -9.26 -19.13
CA ILE A 86 8.51 -9.46 -17.87
C ILE A 86 7.65 -10.35 -16.95
N PRO A 87 8.06 -11.59 -16.61
CA PRO A 87 7.29 -12.47 -15.72
C PRO A 87 7.41 -12.03 -14.26
N LEU A 88 6.29 -11.95 -13.55
CA LEU A 88 6.23 -11.56 -12.12
C LEU A 88 5.85 -12.72 -11.20
N VAL A 89 5.09 -13.70 -11.70
CA VAL A 89 4.68 -14.89 -10.94
C VAL A 89 4.92 -16.16 -11.75
N GLY A 90 5.64 -17.10 -11.14
CA GLY A 90 6.06 -18.36 -11.73
C GLY A 90 5.45 -19.56 -11.02
N VAL A 91 5.08 -20.60 -11.76
CA VAL A 91 4.49 -21.83 -11.21
C VAL A 91 5.12 -23.04 -11.91
N ASP A 92 5.75 -23.92 -11.12
CA ASP A 92 6.20 -25.23 -11.59
C ASP A 92 5.77 -26.32 -10.61
N GLY A 93 4.73 -27.06 -10.98
CA GLY A 93 4.09 -28.01 -10.08
C GLY A 93 3.54 -27.31 -8.85
N SER A 94 3.98 -27.74 -7.66
CA SER A 94 3.61 -27.16 -6.37
C SER A 94 4.63 -26.17 -5.81
N VAL A 95 5.57 -25.71 -6.64
CA VAL A 95 6.47 -24.60 -6.30
C VAL A 95 5.99 -23.35 -7.04
N VAL A 96 5.66 -22.31 -6.28
CA VAL A 96 5.18 -21.03 -6.80
C VAL A 96 6.15 -19.93 -6.36
N GLY A 97 6.54 -19.07 -7.29
CA GLY A 97 7.42 -17.94 -7.04
C GLY A 97 6.71 -16.62 -7.33
N PHE A 98 6.83 -15.67 -6.42
CA PHE A 98 6.32 -14.31 -6.54
C PHE A 98 7.50 -13.34 -6.46
N GLY A 99 7.63 -12.44 -7.42
CA GLY A 99 8.68 -11.42 -7.39
C GLY A 99 8.53 -10.38 -6.27
N ALA A 100 7.40 -10.40 -5.53
CA ALA A 100 7.08 -9.46 -4.48
C ALA A 100 6.39 -10.11 -3.27
N MET A 101 6.35 -9.35 -2.17
CA MET A 101 5.55 -9.61 -0.98
C MET A 101 4.07 -9.26 -1.24
N VAL A 102 3.40 -10.01 -2.11
CA VAL A 102 2.09 -9.62 -2.69
C VAL A 102 0.96 -9.36 -1.69
N ALA A 103 1.03 -9.75 -0.42
CA ALA A 103 -0.06 -9.59 0.54
C ALA A 103 0.41 -9.23 1.97
N ASN A 104 1.50 -8.49 2.11
CA ASN A 104 1.90 -7.94 3.40
C ASN A 104 0.88 -6.89 3.89
N ASP A 105 1.01 -6.45 5.13
CA ASP A 105 0.08 -5.50 5.75
C ASP A 105 0.10 -4.10 5.11
N ASP A 106 1.15 -3.78 4.35
CA ASP A 106 1.26 -2.55 3.56
C ASP A 106 0.59 -2.68 2.18
N ALA A 107 0.25 -3.89 1.74
CA ALA A 107 -0.37 -4.11 0.43
C ALA A 107 -1.78 -3.51 0.35
N ASP A 108 -2.11 -3.00 -0.83
CA ASP A 108 -3.43 -2.46 -1.14
C ASP A 108 -4.36 -3.57 -1.67
N PHE A 109 -5.19 -4.09 -0.77
CA PHE A 109 -6.15 -5.17 -1.08
C PHE A 109 -7.26 -4.74 -2.04
N ARG A 110 -7.36 -3.46 -2.44
CA ARG A 110 -8.28 -3.03 -3.52
C ARG A 110 -7.92 -3.65 -4.87
N PHE A 111 -6.67 -4.10 -5.05
CA PHE A 111 -6.23 -4.85 -6.22
C PHE A 111 -6.55 -6.37 -6.11
N GLY A 112 -7.06 -6.87 -4.98
CA GLY A 112 -7.41 -8.29 -4.84
C GLY A 112 -6.20 -9.22 -4.74
N ASN A 113 -5.06 -8.66 -4.33
CA ASN A 113 -3.81 -9.37 -4.09
C ASN A 113 -3.93 -10.51 -3.06
N GLU A 114 -4.66 -10.26 -1.98
CA GLU A 114 -5.00 -11.22 -0.93
C GLU A 114 -5.87 -12.36 -1.48
N GLU A 115 -6.82 -12.04 -2.35
CA GLU A 115 -7.67 -13.04 -3.00
C GLU A 115 -6.86 -13.88 -3.98
N PHE A 116 -5.98 -13.25 -4.76
CA PHE A 116 -5.07 -13.95 -5.65
C PHE A 116 -4.17 -14.93 -4.90
N LEU A 117 -3.50 -14.49 -3.83
CA LEU A 117 -2.62 -15.37 -3.04
C LEU A 117 -3.39 -16.53 -2.43
N LEU A 118 -4.61 -16.28 -1.93
CA LEU A 118 -5.43 -17.34 -1.36
C LEU A 118 -5.96 -18.30 -2.42
N ASN A 119 -6.29 -17.83 -3.64
CA ASN A 119 -6.65 -18.69 -4.77
C ASN A 119 -5.48 -19.58 -5.20
N VAL A 120 -4.25 -19.07 -5.12
CA VAL A 120 -3.05 -19.88 -5.33
C VAL A 120 -2.97 -20.98 -4.26
N TRP A 121 -3.21 -20.66 -2.99
CA TRP A 121 -3.24 -21.68 -1.93
C TRP A 121 -4.37 -22.70 -2.13
N ASP A 122 -5.57 -22.25 -2.54
CA ASP A 122 -6.72 -23.11 -2.81
C ASP A 122 -6.42 -24.10 -3.95
N GLU A 123 -5.75 -23.66 -5.02
CA GLU A 123 -5.38 -24.55 -6.12
C GLU A 123 -4.22 -25.49 -5.74
N GLN A 124 -3.21 -25.00 -5.03
CA GLN A 124 -1.98 -25.76 -4.76
C GLN A 124 -2.14 -26.77 -3.63
N ILE A 125 -2.85 -26.40 -2.56
CA ILE A 125 -2.98 -27.22 -1.34
C ILE A 125 -4.43 -27.42 -0.90
N GLY A 126 -5.37 -26.57 -1.33
CA GLY A 126 -6.82 -26.72 -1.13
C GLY A 126 -7.33 -26.37 0.27
N SER A 127 -6.62 -26.75 1.32
CA SER A 127 -6.89 -26.37 2.71
C SER A 127 -5.81 -26.97 3.60
N GLY A 128 -5.55 -26.39 4.77
CA GLY A 128 -4.72 -27.04 5.78
C GLY A 128 -3.79 -26.07 6.50
N THR A 129 -2.63 -26.59 6.91
CA THR A 129 -1.63 -25.81 7.65
C THR A 129 -0.59 -25.24 6.69
N VAL A 130 -0.34 -23.94 6.77
CA VAL A 130 0.74 -23.25 6.06
C VAL A 130 1.78 -22.79 7.07
N LEU A 131 3.02 -23.25 6.89
CA LEU A 131 4.14 -22.81 7.71
C LEU A 131 4.80 -21.58 7.11
N TRP A 132 4.95 -20.52 7.89
CA TRP A 132 5.74 -19.35 7.54
C TRP A 132 7.16 -19.53 8.08
N ASP A 133 8.16 -19.53 7.21
CA ASP A 133 9.55 -19.63 7.66
C ASP A 133 9.96 -18.37 8.43
N GLU A 134 10.55 -18.56 9.61
CA GLU A 134 11.21 -17.53 10.41
C GLU A 134 12.60 -18.02 10.87
N GLY A 135 13.08 -19.15 10.33
CA GLY A 135 14.33 -19.79 10.73
C GLY A 135 15.59 -19.28 10.01
N HIS A 136 15.44 -18.44 8.99
CA HIS A 136 16.53 -18.03 8.08
C HIS A 136 16.74 -16.51 8.04
N ASP A 137 16.52 -15.82 9.18
CA ASP A 137 16.77 -14.38 9.37
C ASP A 137 16.05 -13.46 8.36
N GLN A 138 14.92 -13.91 7.79
CA GLN A 138 14.11 -13.08 6.90
C GLN A 138 13.49 -11.88 7.62
N PHE A 139 13.45 -10.74 6.92
CA PHE A 139 12.81 -9.52 7.40
C PHE A 139 11.27 -9.60 7.40
N TYR A 140 10.72 -10.38 6.46
CA TYR A 140 9.28 -10.56 6.24
C TYR A 140 8.74 -11.77 7.02
N SER A 141 8.77 -11.66 8.33
CA SER A 141 8.10 -12.60 9.24
C SER A 141 6.58 -12.50 9.17
N LEU A 142 5.89 -13.50 9.71
CA LEU A 142 4.43 -13.62 9.64
C LEU A 142 3.70 -12.41 10.25
N ASP A 143 4.30 -11.73 11.23
CA ASP A 143 3.71 -10.56 11.89
C ASP A 143 3.51 -9.35 10.95
N ARG A 144 4.13 -9.35 9.77
CA ARG A 144 3.93 -8.33 8.72
C ARG A 144 2.83 -8.70 7.72
N PHE A 145 2.16 -9.83 7.92
CA PHE A 145 1.09 -10.34 7.07
C PHE A 145 -0.16 -10.60 7.90
N GLY A 146 -0.35 -9.90 9.03
CA GLY A 146 -1.42 -10.20 9.99
C GLY A 146 -2.84 -10.06 9.40
N SER A 147 -3.01 -9.19 8.41
CA SER A 147 -4.25 -9.02 7.66
C SER A 147 -4.54 -10.22 6.77
N PHE A 148 -3.54 -10.66 6.00
CA PHE A 148 -3.65 -11.84 5.15
C PHE A 148 -3.73 -13.15 5.95
N GLU A 149 -2.98 -13.26 7.05
CA GLU A 149 -3.06 -14.38 8.00
C GLU A 149 -4.50 -14.59 8.45
N ARG A 150 -5.12 -13.53 9.00
CA ARG A 150 -6.53 -13.57 9.44
C ARG A 150 -7.47 -13.91 8.28
N TYR A 151 -7.24 -13.32 7.11
CA TYR A 151 -8.04 -13.60 5.93
C TYR A 151 -7.96 -15.08 5.51
N ALA A 152 -6.77 -15.67 5.48
CA ALA A 152 -6.57 -17.08 5.18
C ALA A 152 -7.20 -17.99 6.24
N GLU A 153 -7.04 -17.66 7.53
CA GLU A 153 -7.63 -18.41 8.64
C GLU A 153 -9.15 -18.40 8.61
N ASP A 154 -9.78 -17.25 8.33
CA ASP A 154 -11.22 -17.12 8.17
C ASP A 154 -11.74 -17.95 6.98
N ASN A 155 -10.88 -18.21 6.00
CA ASN A 155 -11.15 -19.06 4.84
C ASN A 155 -10.70 -20.53 5.03
N GLY A 156 -10.33 -20.93 6.26
CA GLY A 156 -10.16 -22.33 6.64
C GLY A 156 -8.73 -22.86 6.63
N TYR A 157 -7.75 -21.97 6.52
CA TYR A 157 -6.34 -22.30 6.74
C TYR A 157 -5.96 -22.20 8.23
N THR A 158 -4.81 -22.78 8.56
CA THR A 158 -4.08 -22.50 9.80
C THR A 158 -2.71 -22.01 9.37
N VAL A 159 -2.33 -20.80 9.77
CA VAL A 159 -1.03 -20.23 9.41
C VAL A 159 -0.17 -20.19 10.66
N GLU A 160 1.04 -20.73 10.60
CA GLU A 160 1.93 -20.84 11.75
C GLU A 160 3.36 -20.47 11.38
N ALA A 161 3.97 -19.56 12.13
CA ALA A 161 5.41 -19.30 12.02
C ALA A 161 6.24 -20.47 12.57
N THR A 162 7.38 -20.77 11.93
CA THR A 162 8.33 -21.77 12.40
C THR A 162 9.78 -21.33 12.22
N GLU A 163 10.60 -21.57 13.24
CA GLU A 163 12.06 -21.45 13.16
C GLU A 163 12.74 -22.76 12.72
N SER A 164 11.97 -23.83 12.46
CA SER A 164 12.50 -25.17 12.19
C SER A 164 11.65 -25.98 11.22
N LEU A 165 11.60 -25.54 9.96
CA LEU A 165 10.88 -26.23 8.88
C LEU A 165 11.11 -27.75 8.88
N ALA A 166 12.37 -28.21 8.93
CA ALA A 166 12.68 -29.63 8.86
C ALA A 166 12.02 -30.50 9.94
N ASP A 167 11.71 -29.93 11.11
CA ASP A 167 11.06 -30.63 12.22
C ASP A 167 9.51 -30.54 12.14
N ASP A 168 8.97 -29.49 11.52
CA ASP A 168 7.53 -29.17 11.53
C ASP A 168 6.78 -29.56 10.23
N LEU A 169 7.49 -29.83 9.14
CA LEU A 169 6.91 -30.16 7.81
C LEU A 169 5.88 -31.31 7.81
N SER A 170 5.90 -32.23 8.77
CA SER A 170 5.04 -33.41 8.73
C SER A 170 3.55 -33.13 8.95
N ASP A 171 3.22 -31.99 9.56
CA ASP A 171 1.85 -31.56 9.84
C ASP A 171 1.41 -30.37 8.95
N ALA A 172 2.25 -29.99 7.99
CA ALA A 172 2.03 -28.89 7.05
C ALA A 172 1.50 -29.38 5.69
N ASP A 173 0.82 -28.49 5.00
CA ASP A 173 0.34 -28.65 3.63
C ASP A 173 1.01 -27.63 2.69
N GLY A 174 1.34 -26.44 3.21
CA GLY A 174 2.12 -25.40 2.51
C GLY A 174 3.29 -24.87 3.33
N VAL A 175 4.27 -24.27 2.65
CA VAL A 175 5.38 -23.52 3.25
C VAL A 175 5.53 -22.19 2.53
N VAL A 176 5.64 -21.09 3.26
CA VAL A 176 6.02 -19.77 2.76
C VAL A 176 7.46 -19.48 3.16
N VAL A 177 8.27 -19.03 2.20
CA VAL A 177 9.63 -18.53 2.41
C VAL A 177 9.75 -17.16 1.76
N THR A 178 10.21 -16.18 2.52
CA THR A 178 10.36 -14.78 2.08
C THR A 178 11.83 -14.38 2.15
N SER A 179 12.41 -13.81 1.10
CA SER A 179 13.78 -13.23 1.03
C SER A 179 14.73 -13.62 2.20
N PRO A 180 15.20 -14.87 2.24
CA PRO A 180 15.92 -15.42 3.39
C PRO A 180 17.38 -14.95 3.41
N SER A 181 17.78 -14.23 4.47
CA SER A 181 19.16 -13.77 4.64
C SER A 181 20.16 -14.91 4.90
N ASP A 182 19.70 -15.99 5.54
CA ASP A 182 20.54 -17.16 5.81
C ASP A 182 20.29 -18.31 4.83
N ALA A 183 21.37 -18.91 4.35
CA ALA A 183 21.29 -20.01 3.39
C ALA A 183 20.73 -21.31 4.01
N PHE A 184 19.76 -21.92 3.32
CA PHE A 184 19.23 -23.24 3.68
C PHE A 184 20.31 -24.33 3.62
N SER A 185 20.39 -25.13 4.68
CA SER A 185 21.26 -26.29 4.73
C SER A 185 20.88 -27.33 3.67
N GLY A 186 21.81 -28.25 3.36
CA GLY A 186 21.50 -29.36 2.46
C GLY A 186 20.40 -30.30 3.00
N SER A 187 20.25 -30.38 4.33
CA SER A 187 19.19 -31.15 4.99
C SER A 187 17.82 -30.50 4.83
N GLU A 188 17.69 -29.19 5.06
CA GLU A 188 16.41 -28.48 4.88
C GLU A 188 15.97 -28.54 3.42
N ARG A 189 16.87 -28.26 2.47
CA ARG A 189 16.56 -28.39 1.04
C ARG A 189 16.10 -29.79 0.66
N SER A 190 16.71 -30.83 1.24
CA SER A 190 16.28 -32.22 0.99
C SER A 190 14.93 -32.53 1.64
N ALA A 191 14.61 -31.94 2.79
CA ALA A 191 13.34 -32.10 3.47
C ALA A 191 12.22 -31.41 2.69
N LEU A 192 12.43 -30.16 2.26
CA LEU A 192 11.47 -29.41 1.45
C LEU A 192 11.25 -30.04 0.08
N ALA A 193 12.29 -30.55 -0.58
CA ALA A 193 12.13 -31.31 -1.82
C ALA A 193 11.30 -32.58 -1.60
N GLY A 194 11.51 -33.29 -0.49
CA GLY A 194 10.70 -34.45 -0.11
C GLY A 194 9.24 -34.08 0.21
N PHE A 195 9.02 -32.93 0.84
CA PHE A 195 7.70 -32.38 1.12
C PHE A 195 6.93 -32.08 -0.16
N VAL A 196 7.57 -31.43 -1.15
CA VAL A 196 7.02 -31.21 -2.49
C VAL A 196 6.68 -32.54 -3.19
N ASP A 197 7.60 -33.51 -3.16
CA ASP A 197 7.37 -34.85 -3.73
C ASP A 197 6.18 -35.59 -3.08
N ASP A 198 5.92 -35.34 -1.79
CA ASP A 198 4.81 -35.93 -1.02
C ASP A 198 3.49 -35.16 -1.20
N GLY A 199 3.49 -34.06 -1.96
CA GLY A 199 2.30 -33.30 -2.36
C GLY A 199 2.08 -31.98 -1.62
N GLY A 200 3.05 -31.55 -0.80
CA GLY A 200 3.06 -30.20 -0.22
C GLY A 200 3.43 -29.13 -1.26
N ALA A 201 3.11 -27.88 -0.95
CA ALA A 201 3.47 -26.74 -1.81
C ALA A 201 4.44 -25.77 -1.11
N VAL A 202 5.33 -25.16 -1.91
CA VAL A 202 6.25 -24.14 -1.42
C VAL A 202 6.00 -22.85 -2.19
N PHE A 203 5.72 -21.78 -1.45
CA PHE A 203 5.50 -20.43 -1.93
C PHE A 203 6.74 -19.60 -1.61
N LEU A 204 7.44 -19.14 -2.65
CA LEU A 204 8.67 -18.37 -2.55
C LEU A 204 8.36 -16.93 -2.90
N HIS A 205 8.63 -16.00 -1.98
CA HIS A 205 8.48 -14.57 -2.21
C HIS A 205 9.84 -13.92 -2.21
N ASP A 206 10.12 -13.23 -3.30
CA ASP A 206 11.30 -12.41 -3.48
C ASP A 206 10.93 -10.93 -3.37
N GLN A 207 11.92 -10.06 -3.56
CA GLN A 207 11.72 -8.62 -3.66
C GLN A 207 12.81 -8.00 -4.54
N SER A 208 12.62 -6.74 -4.90
CA SER A 208 13.58 -5.96 -5.67
C SER A 208 14.96 -5.89 -5.02
N ASP A 209 15.99 -5.80 -5.86
CA ASP A 209 17.41 -5.57 -5.54
C ASP A 209 17.72 -4.24 -4.82
N PHE A 210 16.73 -3.41 -4.49
CA PHE A 210 16.96 -2.11 -3.85
C PHE A 210 17.79 -2.22 -2.56
N ARG A 211 19.04 -1.74 -2.64
CA ARG A 211 20.07 -1.81 -1.59
C ARG A 211 20.55 -3.24 -1.23
N ASN A 212 20.40 -4.21 -2.14
CA ASN A 212 20.82 -5.61 -1.99
C ASN A 212 20.16 -6.29 -0.77
N PHE A 213 18.85 -6.10 -0.60
CA PHE A 213 18.05 -6.70 0.47
C PHE A 213 17.23 -7.92 0.02
N ASP A 214 17.17 -8.15 -1.29
CA ASP A 214 16.52 -9.22 -2.01
C ASP A 214 16.98 -10.62 -1.57
N GLU A 215 18.28 -10.80 -1.28
CA GLU A 215 18.89 -12.08 -0.91
C GLU A 215 18.60 -13.20 -1.94
N THR A 216 18.45 -12.80 -3.21
CA THR A 216 18.00 -13.60 -4.37
C THR A 216 18.77 -14.91 -4.51
N ASP A 217 20.06 -14.90 -4.17
CA ASP A 217 20.96 -16.04 -4.24
C ASP A 217 20.53 -17.20 -3.31
N ASN A 218 20.08 -16.89 -2.08
CA ASN A 218 19.63 -17.90 -1.13
C ASN A 218 18.31 -18.52 -1.58
N LEU A 219 17.38 -17.68 -2.06
CA LEU A 219 16.08 -18.12 -2.56
C LEU A 219 16.23 -18.97 -3.82
N ASN A 220 17.10 -18.57 -4.75
CA ASN A 220 17.42 -19.33 -5.96
C ASN A 220 18.10 -20.68 -5.66
N ALA A 221 18.95 -20.75 -4.62
CA ALA A 221 19.54 -22.00 -4.19
C ALA A 221 18.48 -22.99 -3.64
N LEU A 222 17.40 -22.49 -3.04
CA LEU A 222 16.24 -23.29 -2.64
C LEU A 222 15.38 -23.68 -3.85
N ALA A 223 14.97 -22.73 -4.68
CA ALA A 223 14.17 -22.99 -5.89
C ALA A 223 14.81 -24.07 -6.78
N SER A 224 16.13 -23.97 -7.00
CA SER A 224 16.89 -24.97 -7.76
C SER A 224 16.89 -26.36 -7.10
N ALA A 225 16.91 -26.43 -5.76
CA ALA A 225 16.87 -27.70 -5.04
C ALA A 225 15.48 -28.35 -5.06
N LEU A 226 14.42 -27.55 -5.13
CA LEU A 226 13.04 -28.01 -5.35
C LEU A 226 12.78 -28.40 -6.82
N GLY A 227 13.68 -27.99 -7.72
CA GLY A 227 13.61 -28.33 -9.14
C GLY A 227 12.71 -27.40 -9.95
N ALA A 228 12.47 -26.17 -9.46
CA ALA A 228 11.68 -25.18 -10.17
C ALA A 228 12.30 -24.85 -11.55
N GLY A 229 11.45 -24.79 -12.57
CA GLY A 229 11.81 -24.37 -13.93
C GLY A 229 12.07 -22.87 -14.08
N PHE A 230 11.83 -22.10 -13.03
CA PHE A 230 12.12 -20.68 -12.92
C PHE A 230 13.12 -20.41 -11.79
N ARG A 231 13.65 -19.19 -11.78
CA ARG A 231 14.43 -18.59 -10.69
C ARG A 231 14.08 -17.10 -10.60
N PHE A 232 14.46 -16.44 -9.54
CA PHE A 232 14.31 -14.99 -9.39
C PHE A 232 15.48 -14.26 -10.06
N ASN A 233 15.16 -13.14 -10.70
CA ASN A 233 16.12 -12.18 -11.22
C ASN A 233 16.55 -11.25 -10.10
N ASP A 234 17.77 -10.75 -10.18
CA ASP A 234 18.28 -9.77 -9.23
C ASP A 234 18.06 -8.38 -9.83
N ASP A 235 16.81 -7.92 -9.81
CA ASP A 235 16.40 -6.67 -10.45
C ASP A 235 15.21 -6.03 -9.73
N GLN A 236 14.83 -4.84 -10.21
CA GLN A 236 13.57 -4.20 -9.88
C GLN A 236 12.76 -3.98 -11.16
N VAL A 237 11.47 -4.29 -11.13
CA VAL A 237 10.55 -3.93 -12.21
C VAL A 237 9.85 -2.63 -11.86
N GLU A 238 9.95 -1.64 -12.74
CA GLU A 238 9.28 -0.34 -12.61
C GLU A 238 8.33 -0.11 -13.78
N ASP A 239 7.23 0.61 -13.55
CA ASP A 239 6.31 1.07 -14.59
C ASP A 239 5.82 2.50 -14.29
N GLU A 240 6.17 3.47 -15.13
CA GLU A 240 5.76 4.87 -14.99
C GLU A 240 4.31 5.15 -15.43
N GLU A 241 3.69 4.22 -16.18
CA GLU A 241 2.35 4.39 -16.76
C GLU A 241 1.28 3.59 -16.02
N SER A 242 1.60 2.36 -15.61
CA SER A 242 0.67 1.42 -14.96
C SER A 242 1.18 1.07 -13.57
N ASN A 243 0.90 1.94 -12.59
CA ASN A 243 1.35 1.77 -11.20
C ASN A 243 0.34 2.29 -10.17
N ALA A 244 0.55 1.91 -8.91
CA ALA A 244 -0.18 2.43 -7.75
C ALA A 244 0.57 3.63 -7.14
N GLY A 245 0.55 4.76 -7.85
CA GLY A 245 1.05 6.06 -7.36
C GLY A 245 2.55 6.30 -7.55
N VAL A 246 3.37 5.26 -7.57
CA VAL A 246 4.83 5.33 -7.75
C VAL A 246 5.34 4.20 -8.66
N ALA A 247 6.39 4.45 -9.44
CA ALA A 247 6.82 3.54 -10.50
C ALA A 247 7.28 2.16 -10.02
N PHE A 248 7.78 2.04 -8.79
CA PHE A 248 8.22 0.77 -8.19
C PHE A 248 7.07 -0.07 -7.59
N VAL A 249 5.82 0.37 -7.75
CA VAL A 249 4.61 -0.42 -7.46
C VAL A 249 3.81 -0.64 -8.76
N PRO A 250 4.37 -1.36 -9.75
CA PRO A 250 3.65 -1.65 -10.98
C PRO A 250 2.33 -2.40 -10.72
N THR A 251 1.32 -2.08 -11.51
CA THR A 251 0.02 -2.76 -11.53
C THR A 251 -0.18 -3.47 -12.85
N THR A 252 -0.80 -4.64 -12.85
CA THR A 252 -0.99 -5.42 -14.09
C THR A 252 -2.25 -6.26 -14.10
N GLY A 253 -2.91 -6.30 -15.25
CA GLY A 253 -3.97 -7.25 -15.59
C GLY A 253 -3.51 -8.32 -16.59
N GLN A 254 -2.20 -8.44 -16.85
CA GLN A 254 -1.63 -9.40 -17.80
C GLN A 254 -1.57 -10.81 -17.20
N PHE A 255 -2.74 -11.43 -17.08
CA PHE A 255 -2.90 -12.77 -16.50
C PHE A 255 -2.84 -13.88 -17.54
N ASN A 256 -2.30 -15.02 -17.14
CA ASN A 256 -2.33 -16.24 -17.94
C ASN A 256 -3.55 -17.10 -17.61
N ASP A 257 -4.55 -17.10 -18.51
CA ASP A 257 -5.77 -17.90 -18.41
C ASP A 257 -5.54 -19.43 -18.28
N ALA A 258 -4.31 -19.92 -18.47
CA ALA A 258 -3.96 -21.30 -18.18
C ALA A 258 -4.01 -21.64 -16.68
N PHE A 259 -3.93 -20.62 -15.81
CA PHE A 259 -3.96 -20.75 -14.35
C PHE A 259 -5.27 -20.21 -13.77
N PRO A 260 -5.90 -20.93 -12.82
CA PRO A 260 -7.23 -20.58 -12.30
C PRO A 260 -7.20 -19.60 -11.12
N PHE A 261 -6.19 -18.73 -10.99
CA PHE A 261 -5.97 -17.92 -9.78
C PHE A 261 -6.77 -16.61 -9.70
N PHE A 262 -7.44 -16.22 -10.79
CA PHE A 262 -7.95 -14.85 -10.96
C PHE A 262 -9.46 -14.72 -10.76
N ALA A 263 -10.13 -15.80 -10.32
CA ALA A 263 -11.56 -15.75 -10.05
C ALA A 263 -11.82 -15.16 -8.66
N GLU A 264 -12.76 -14.23 -8.51
CA GLU A 264 -13.21 -13.85 -7.18
C GLU A 264 -14.04 -14.99 -6.57
N ARG A 265 -13.88 -15.22 -5.28
CA ARG A 265 -14.64 -16.23 -4.54
C ARG A 265 -16.09 -15.80 -4.32
N ASP A 266 -16.98 -16.71 -4.69
CA ASP A 266 -18.43 -16.57 -4.52
C ASP A 266 -18.79 -16.26 -3.05
N GLY A 267 -19.37 -15.08 -2.81
CA GLY A 267 -19.92 -14.69 -1.51
C GLY A 267 -18.99 -13.88 -0.61
N LEU A 268 -17.78 -13.56 -1.06
CA LEU A 268 -16.94 -12.52 -0.46
C LEU A 268 -17.17 -11.16 -1.15
N GLY A 269 -17.39 -11.16 -2.46
CA GLY A 269 -17.95 -10.03 -3.17
C GLY A 269 -19.35 -9.73 -2.67
N LEU A 270 -19.53 -8.54 -2.09
CA LEU A 270 -20.83 -7.90 -2.10
C LEU A 270 -21.13 -7.61 -3.58
N ASP A 271 -21.89 -8.51 -4.22
CA ASP A 271 -22.37 -8.43 -5.61
C ASP A 271 -23.43 -7.29 -5.73
N LEU A 272 -23.05 -6.11 -5.23
CA LEU A 272 -23.84 -4.92 -5.17
C LEU A 272 -23.63 -4.18 -6.48
N ASP A 273 -24.70 -4.04 -7.24
CA ASP A 273 -24.71 -3.11 -8.35
C ASP A 273 -24.53 -1.70 -7.75
N PRO A 274 -23.46 -0.97 -8.09
CA PRO A 274 -23.23 0.37 -7.56
C PRO A 274 -24.33 1.36 -7.98
N ALA A 275 -25.20 1.00 -8.94
CA ALA A 275 -26.36 1.78 -9.32
C ALA A 275 -27.64 1.43 -8.53
N GLU A 276 -27.62 0.40 -7.69
CA GLU A 276 -28.75 -0.03 -6.87
C GLU A 276 -28.60 0.41 -5.40
N SER A 277 -29.71 0.36 -4.67
CA SER A 277 -29.73 0.68 -3.24
C SER A 277 -30.25 -0.52 -2.47
N TYR A 278 -29.56 -0.87 -1.40
CA TYR A 278 -29.81 -2.08 -0.62
C TYR A 278 -30.35 -1.73 0.75
N GLU A 279 -31.29 -2.54 1.24
CA GLU A 279 -31.79 -2.44 2.61
C GLU A 279 -31.02 -3.40 3.51
N VAL A 280 -30.37 -2.85 4.53
CA VAL A 280 -29.57 -3.59 5.50
C VAL A 280 -30.06 -3.35 6.92
N GLU A 281 -29.86 -4.33 7.81
CA GLU A 281 -30.06 -4.21 9.25
C GLU A 281 -28.69 -3.99 9.91
N VAL A 282 -28.49 -2.89 10.63
CA VAL A 282 -27.27 -2.67 11.41
C VAL A 282 -27.24 -3.64 12.58
N VAL A 283 -26.21 -4.49 12.63
CA VAL A 283 -26.01 -5.55 13.63
C VAL A 283 -25.21 -5.02 14.80
N SER A 284 -24.03 -4.46 14.51
CA SER A 284 -23.11 -3.86 15.47
C SER A 284 -22.39 -2.66 14.86
N PRO A 285 -22.05 -1.64 15.65
CA PRO A 285 -20.96 -0.74 15.30
C PRO A 285 -19.64 -1.51 15.46
N THR A 286 -18.85 -1.54 14.40
CA THR A 286 -17.47 -2.07 14.40
C THR A 286 -16.55 -1.01 15.02
N ASP A 287 -16.72 0.22 14.56
CA ASP A 287 -16.12 1.46 15.06
C ASP A 287 -17.05 2.64 14.70
N GLY A 288 -16.55 3.88 14.59
CA GLY A 288 -17.39 5.06 14.39
C GLY A 288 -17.79 5.33 12.95
N ASP A 289 -17.17 4.69 11.96
CA ASP A 289 -17.48 4.78 10.54
C ASP A 289 -17.69 3.43 9.86
N THR A 290 -17.34 2.32 10.51
CA THR A 290 -17.60 0.97 10.05
C THR A 290 -18.71 0.31 10.88
N LEU A 291 -19.67 -0.27 10.17
CA LEU A 291 -20.83 -0.95 10.74
C LEU A 291 -20.92 -2.38 10.21
N ASP A 292 -21.11 -3.35 11.08
CA ASP A 292 -21.58 -4.66 10.65
C ASP A 292 -23.06 -4.56 10.31
N VAL A 293 -23.39 -4.92 9.07
CA VAL A 293 -24.75 -4.89 8.55
C VAL A 293 -25.16 -6.25 7.99
N ALA A 294 -26.44 -6.57 8.08
CA ALA A 294 -27.04 -7.78 7.53
C ALA A 294 -28.05 -7.44 6.44
N PHE A 295 -27.83 -7.92 5.21
CA PHE A 295 -28.70 -7.64 4.07
C PHE A 295 -30.08 -8.30 4.23
N VAL A 296 -31.15 -7.49 4.12
CA VAL A 296 -32.52 -7.91 4.46
C VAL A 296 -33.13 -8.82 3.40
N GLU A 297 -32.74 -8.66 2.13
CA GLU A 297 -33.32 -9.41 1.00
C GLU A 297 -32.57 -10.71 0.66
N GLU A 298 -31.41 -10.95 1.26
CA GLU A 298 -30.62 -12.15 1.00
C GLU A 298 -31.07 -13.34 1.84
N SER A 299 -31.08 -14.51 1.20
CA SER A 299 -31.36 -15.76 1.90
C SER A 299 -30.20 -16.03 2.85
N ASN A 300 -30.46 -15.98 4.16
CA ASN A 300 -29.52 -16.28 5.25
C ASN A 300 -28.67 -15.12 5.82
N ARG A 301 -29.13 -13.85 5.73
CA ARG A 301 -28.61 -12.65 6.45
C ARG A 301 -27.10 -12.71 6.79
N PRO A 302 -26.20 -12.76 5.81
CA PRO A 302 -24.77 -12.65 6.11
C PRO A 302 -24.49 -11.31 6.80
N GLU A 303 -23.70 -11.33 7.88
CA GLU A 303 -23.15 -10.11 8.51
C GLU A 303 -21.93 -9.68 7.70
N ARG A 304 -21.84 -8.38 7.38
CA ARG A 304 -20.78 -7.78 6.57
C ARG A 304 -20.42 -6.43 7.15
N SER A 305 -19.14 -6.15 7.30
CA SER A 305 -18.68 -4.82 7.67
C SER A 305 -18.81 -3.91 6.45
N VAL A 306 -19.49 -2.78 6.64
CA VAL A 306 -19.72 -1.76 5.62
C VAL A 306 -19.26 -0.44 6.20
N ARG A 307 -18.37 0.23 5.48
CA ARG A 307 -17.91 1.56 5.84
C ARG A 307 -18.89 2.62 5.36
N VAL A 308 -19.14 3.60 6.20
CA VAL A 308 -19.99 4.73 5.92
C VAL A 308 -19.15 5.80 5.24
N LEU A 309 -19.14 5.77 3.90
CA LEU A 309 -18.42 6.76 3.10
C LEU A 309 -18.76 8.20 3.53
N GLY A 310 -17.72 9.01 3.78
CA GLY A 310 -17.84 10.41 4.19
C GLY A 310 -18.01 10.64 5.70
N ILE A 311 -17.93 9.60 6.50
CA ILE A 311 -17.67 9.66 7.94
C ILE A 311 -16.42 8.82 8.12
N ASP A 312 -15.39 9.37 8.74
CA ASP A 312 -14.18 8.63 9.10
C ASP A 312 -13.89 8.96 10.57
N THR A 313 -13.67 7.93 11.38
CA THR A 313 -13.45 8.10 12.82
C THR A 313 -12.27 7.26 13.26
N PRO A 314 -11.55 7.66 14.33
CA PRO A 314 -10.44 6.86 14.80
C PRO A 314 -10.85 5.42 15.08
N GLU A 315 -10.03 4.50 14.60
CA GLU A 315 -10.27 3.08 14.79
C GLU A 315 -10.35 2.76 16.29
N THR A 316 -11.13 1.73 16.64
CA THR A 316 -11.13 1.31 18.05
C THR A 316 -9.72 0.84 18.44
N ALA A 317 -9.36 0.94 19.72
CA ALA A 317 -8.03 0.52 20.17
C ALA A 317 -7.66 -0.96 19.87
N ALA A 318 -8.62 -1.79 19.44
CA ALA A 318 -8.40 -3.16 19.00
C ALA A 318 -8.08 -3.27 17.50
N ASN A 319 -8.37 -2.23 16.72
CA ASN A 319 -8.19 -2.11 15.27
C ASN A 319 -7.29 -0.93 14.90
N ALA A 320 -6.57 -0.34 15.86
CA ALA A 320 -5.74 0.85 15.62
C ALA A 320 -4.68 0.64 14.53
N ASP A 321 -4.26 -0.61 14.31
CA ASP A 321 -3.29 -0.99 13.29
C ASP A 321 -3.91 -1.03 11.87
N ALA A 322 -5.23 -0.84 11.74
CA ALA A 322 -5.96 -0.79 10.47
C ALA A 322 -6.28 0.65 10.01
N GLU A 323 -5.89 1.68 10.77
CA GLU A 323 -5.92 3.07 10.29
C GLU A 323 -4.96 3.22 9.10
N ARG A 324 -5.48 3.59 7.92
CA ARG A 324 -4.69 3.85 6.72
C ARG A 324 -4.88 5.28 6.22
N PRO A 325 -3.81 6.08 6.05
CA PRO A 325 -3.90 7.45 5.54
C PRO A 325 -4.45 7.59 4.11
N GLU A 326 -4.32 6.58 3.25
CA GLU A 326 -4.52 6.70 1.79
C GLU A 326 -5.96 6.52 1.27
N GLU A 327 -7.00 6.55 2.11
CA GLU A 327 -8.36 6.12 1.72
C GLU A 327 -9.27 7.22 1.10
N TRP A 328 -8.69 8.23 0.45
CA TRP A 328 -9.44 9.36 -0.12
C TRP A 328 -9.33 9.50 -1.64
N GLU A 329 -10.30 8.99 -2.41
CA GLU A 329 -10.60 9.55 -3.74
C GLU A 329 -12.11 9.68 -4.00
N GLY A 330 -12.56 10.90 -4.33
CA GLY A 330 -13.75 11.11 -5.19
C GLY A 330 -15.02 11.75 -4.60
N ILE A 331 -15.09 12.16 -3.32
CA ILE A 331 -16.35 12.71 -2.74
C ILE A 331 -16.23 14.11 -2.08
N ALA A 332 -15.03 14.70 -1.98
CA ALA A 332 -14.87 15.98 -1.27
C ALA A 332 -15.19 17.24 -2.11
N ASP A 333 -15.49 17.14 -3.40
CA ASP A 333 -15.46 18.35 -4.24
C ASP A 333 -16.69 19.27 -4.13
N GLU A 334 -17.90 18.79 -3.83
CA GLU A 334 -19.07 19.68 -3.80
C GLU A 334 -20.24 19.20 -2.91
N ALA A 335 -20.17 19.37 -1.58
CA ALA A 335 -21.39 19.34 -0.77
C ALA A 335 -21.38 20.28 0.45
N PRO A 336 -22.53 20.90 0.80
CA PRO A 336 -22.60 21.98 1.78
C PRO A 336 -22.54 21.45 3.22
N GLN A 337 -21.67 22.06 4.01
CA GLN A 337 -21.51 21.85 5.46
C GLN A 337 -22.87 21.94 6.20
N PRO A 338 -23.27 20.92 7.00
CA PRO A 338 -24.40 21.02 7.92
C PRO A 338 -24.05 21.85 9.16
N PRO A 339 -25.03 22.49 9.83
CA PRO A 339 -24.79 23.53 10.82
C PRO A 339 -24.32 22.97 12.18
N GLU A 340 -23.42 23.74 12.80
CA GLU A 340 -22.68 23.52 14.05
C GLU A 340 -23.51 23.00 15.25
N GLY A 341 -22.89 22.08 16.00
CA GLY A 341 -23.35 21.63 17.32
C GLY A 341 -22.40 22.07 18.43
N GLU A 342 -22.76 23.20 19.07
CA GLU A 342 -22.30 23.76 20.35
C GLU A 342 -21.07 23.09 21.01
N SER A 343 -19.89 23.65 20.76
CA SER A 343 -18.94 23.97 21.84
C SER A 343 -19.15 25.42 22.28
N ASP A 344 -18.96 25.61 23.57
CA ASP A 344 -19.30 26.77 24.39
C ASP A 344 -18.56 28.04 23.94
N ASP A 345 -19.30 29.14 23.83
CA ASP A 345 -18.90 30.54 23.99
C ASP A 345 -17.53 30.99 23.40
N GLY A 346 -17.60 31.74 22.29
CA GLY A 346 -16.45 32.23 21.56
C GLY A 346 -15.43 33.06 22.35
N ASP A 347 -14.18 32.80 22.03
CA ASP A 347 -13.05 33.71 22.03
C ASP A 347 -12.04 33.17 21.00
N ASP A 348 -11.19 34.02 20.44
CA ASP A 348 -10.10 33.68 19.51
C ASP A 348 -9.07 32.74 20.19
N SER A 349 -9.42 31.47 20.43
CA SER A 349 -8.57 30.55 21.18
C SER A 349 -7.46 30.00 20.29
N VAL A 350 -6.32 30.68 20.32
CA VAL A 350 -5.00 30.19 19.88
C VAL A 350 -4.86 28.72 20.30
N ARG A 351 -4.52 27.85 19.34
CA ARG A 351 -4.25 26.43 19.61
C ARG A 351 -3.05 26.33 20.57
N ASP A 352 -3.12 25.47 21.58
CA ASP A 352 -2.01 25.27 22.52
C ASP A 352 -0.87 24.50 21.81
N VAL A 353 0.25 25.19 21.60
CA VAL A 353 1.45 24.63 20.94
C VAL A 353 2.49 24.20 21.98
N GLY A 354 3.06 23.01 21.77
CA GLY A 354 4.10 22.42 22.60
C GLY A 354 5.52 22.94 22.29
N GLU A 355 6.53 22.15 22.67
CA GLU A 355 7.92 22.41 22.26
C GLU A 355 8.09 22.06 20.79
N LEU A 356 8.42 23.05 19.96
CA LEU A 356 8.56 22.88 18.50
C LEU A 356 9.88 22.20 18.15
N ASN A 357 9.81 21.15 17.32
CA ASN A 357 10.97 20.52 16.71
C ASN A 357 11.31 21.17 15.37
N PHE A 358 12.54 21.67 15.26
CA PHE A 358 13.10 22.23 14.03
C PHE A 358 14.17 21.28 13.50
N TYR A 359 13.76 20.28 12.72
CA TYR A 359 14.69 19.31 12.14
C TYR A 359 15.56 19.96 11.07
N SER A 360 16.89 19.82 11.20
CA SER A 360 17.88 20.34 10.23
C SER A 360 17.67 21.80 9.80
N THR A 361 17.24 22.65 10.74
CA THR A 361 16.87 24.04 10.44
C THR A 361 18.04 24.94 10.07
N SER A 362 17.77 25.83 9.13
CA SER A 362 18.58 27.02 8.89
C SER A 362 18.23 28.13 9.89
N SER A 363 19.20 28.99 10.21
CA SER A 363 18.95 30.22 10.97
C SER A 363 18.58 31.35 10.02
N LEU A 364 17.62 32.19 10.39
CA LEU A 364 17.26 33.37 9.58
C LEU A 364 18.32 34.48 9.70
N VAL A 365 18.48 35.31 8.68
CA VAL A 365 19.44 36.43 8.66
C VAL A 365 18.78 37.70 8.16
N ASP A 366 19.35 38.86 8.49
CA ASP A 366 18.87 40.13 7.96
C ASP A 366 19.16 40.27 6.44
N PRO A 367 18.54 41.24 5.73
CA PRO A 367 18.75 41.43 4.29
C PRO A 367 20.20 41.78 3.89
N SER A 368 21.06 42.14 4.85
CA SER A 368 22.49 42.38 4.64
C SER A 368 23.35 41.12 4.84
N LYS A 369 22.71 39.96 5.09
CA LYS A 369 23.33 38.69 5.50
C LYS A 369 24.01 38.78 6.88
N GLY A 370 23.54 39.67 7.74
CA GLY A 370 23.96 39.85 9.12
C GLY A 370 22.98 39.23 10.12
N ALA A 371 23.24 39.42 11.42
CA ALA A 371 22.36 38.94 12.48
C ALA A 371 20.97 39.57 12.40
N LEU A 372 19.93 38.73 12.33
CA LEU A 372 18.56 39.15 12.54
C LEU A 372 18.30 39.29 14.05
N THR A 373 18.46 40.51 14.56
CA THR A 373 18.31 40.85 15.99
C THR A 373 17.02 41.62 16.30
N ASP A 374 16.19 41.87 15.29
CA ASP A 374 14.95 42.59 15.46
C ASP A 374 13.90 41.68 16.11
N GLU A 375 13.75 41.82 17.43
CA GLU A 375 12.79 41.05 18.23
C GLU A 375 11.32 41.30 17.81
N SER A 376 11.02 42.36 17.05
CA SER A 376 9.66 42.54 16.52
C SER A 376 9.35 41.69 15.29
N LEU A 377 10.37 41.11 14.65
CA LEU A 377 10.20 40.21 13.51
C LEU A 377 10.29 38.75 13.92
N VAL A 378 11.08 38.40 14.92
CA VAL A 378 11.36 37.00 15.26
C VAL A 378 10.27 36.41 16.15
N ALA A 379 9.58 35.40 15.64
CA ALA A 379 8.51 34.68 16.34
C ALA A 379 9.04 33.49 17.17
N VAL A 380 10.07 32.80 16.68
CA VAL A 380 10.66 31.64 17.36
C VAL A 380 12.19 31.77 17.43
N TRP A 381 12.72 31.57 18.64
CA TRP A 381 14.15 31.52 18.91
C TRP A 381 14.55 30.10 19.30
N ALA A 382 15.75 29.68 18.88
CA ALA A 382 16.31 28.42 19.34
C ALA A 382 16.60 28.46 20.85
N GLU A 383 16.56 27.29 21.48
CA GLU A 383 16.95 27.13 22.88
C GLU A 383 18.37 27.66 23.15
N PRO A 384 18.67 28.22 24.34
CA PRO A 384 19.95 28.90 24.62
C PRO A 384 21.20 28.02 24.48
N THR A 385 21.04 26.70 24.43
CA THR A 385 22.13 25.73 24.23
C THR A 385 22.37 25.39 22.76
N ALA A 386 21.50 25.83 21.85
CA ALA A 386 21.65 25.61 20.42
C ALA A 386 22.88 26.35 19.88
N VAL A 387 23.49 25.76 18.85
CA VAL A 387 24.59 26.35 18.09
C VAL A 387 24.26 26.25 16.62
N ASN A 388 24.77 27.20 15.83
CA ASN A 388 24.74 27.12 14.39
C ASN A 388 26.16 27.18 13.83
N GLU A 389 26.38 26.53 12.69
CA GLU A 389 27.66 26.45 12.01
C GLU A 389 27.50 26.57 10.50
N ASP A 390 28.61 26.81 9.84
CA ASP A 390 28.75 26.73 8.38
C ASP A 390 29.00 25.26 8.02
N ALA A 391 27.93 24.51 7.74
CA ALA A 391 27.98 23.05 7.63
C ALA A 391 28.69 22.57 6.35
N ASP A 392 28.57 23.31 5.24
CA ASP A 392 29.22 22.97 3.96
C ASP A 392 30.59 23.63 3.79
N GLY A 393 30.89 24.65 4.60
CA GLY A 393 32.20 25.30 4.67
C GLY A 393 32.47 26.26 3.51
N ASP A 394 31.43 26.77 2.86
CA ASP A 394 31.58 27.69 1.73
C ASP A 394 31.77 29.17 2.17
N GLY A 395 31.55 29.44 3.46
CA GLY A 395 31.75 30.75 4.09
C GLY A 395 30.60 31.73 3.90
N ASP A 396 29.41 31.25 3.52
CA ASP A 396 28.22 32.09 3.32
C ASP A 396 27.28 32.16 4.54
N ALA A 397 27.47 31.25 5.51
CA ALA A 397 26.68 31.20 6.74
C ALA A 397 27.03 32.33 7.73
N TYR A 398 26.00 32.87 8.39
CA TYR A 398 26.16 33.77 9.53
C TYR A 398 26.14 32.99 10.85
N VAL A 399 27.28 32.93 11.56
CA VAL A 399 27.39 32.24 12.85
C VAL A 399 27.04 33.18 14.00
N TYR A 400 25.95 32.90 14.73
CA TYR A 400 25.42 33.77 15.78
C TYR A 400 26.26 33.79 17.07
N GLY A 401 27.14 32.81 17.28
CA GLY A 401 28.30 32.93 18.16
C GLY A 401 28.03 33.36 19.62
N GLY A 402 26.85 33.07 20.15
CA GLY A 402 26.39 33.45 21.50
C GLY A 402 25.21 34.43 21.54
N GLU A 403 24.77 34.92 20.40
CA GLU A 403 23.48 35.60 20.23
C GLU A 403 22.34 34.57 20.06
N PRO A 404 21.08 34.89 20.43
CA PRO A 404 19.94 34.03 20.15
C PRO A 404 19.80 33.73 18.65
N ILE A 405 19.48 32.48 18.30
CA ILE A 405 19.38 32.03 16.92
C ILE A 405 17.91 32.10 16.49
N PRO A 406 17.55 32.91 15.47
CA PRO A 406 16.17 33.03 15.00
C PRO A 406 15.80 31.85 14.10
N LEU A 407 14.68 31.19 14.40
CA LEU A 407 14.17 30.00 13.69
C LEU A 407 12.92 30.29 12.87
N ALA A 408 12.08 31.23 13.30
CA ALA A 408 10.93 31.70 12.53
C ALA A 408 10.76 33.21 12.67
N ALA A 409 10.39 33.90 11.58
CA ALA A 409 10.15 35.34 11.58
C ALA A 409 8.90 35.70 10.77
N ILE A 410 8.20 36.74 11.21
CA ILE A 410 7.00 37.30 10.61
C ILE A 410 7.29 38.77 10.29
N ASP A 411 7.21 39.15 9.03
CA ASP A 411 7.29 40.52 8.55
C ASP A 411 5.92 40.94 8.02
N ASP A 412 5.07 41.47 8.90
CA ASP A 412 3.72 41.92 8.57
C ASP A 412 3.72 43.07 7.54
N ASP A 413 4.78 43.89 7.52
CA ASP A 413 4.91 44.99 6.57
C ASP A 413 5.16 44.46 5.15
N ALA A 414 5.89 43.34 5.03
CA ALA A 414 6.14 42.64 3.77
C ALA A 414 5.05 41.59 3.43
N GLY A 415 4.27 41.15 4.41
CA GLY A 415 3.35 40.02 4.29
C GLY A 415 4.10 38.70 4.07
N VAL A 416 5.22 38.51 4.78
CA VAL A 416 6.11 37.36 4.62
C VAL A 416 6.31 36.68 5.97
N VAL A 417 6.09 35.37 6.00
CA VAL A 417 6.52 34.50 7.10
C VAL A 417 7.65 33.62 6.60
N ALA A 418 8.69 33.47 7.41
CA ALA A 418 9.83 32.61 7.11
C ALA A 418 10.04 31.60 8.24
N PHE A 419 10.25 30.34 7.87
CA PHE A 419 10.66 29.26 8.76
C PHE A 419 12.02 28.75 8.31
N GLY A 420 12.89 28.44 9.27
CA GLY A 420 14.22 27.90 8.99
C GLY A 420 14.22 26.43 8.55
N ALA A 421 13.11 25.73 8.76
CA ALA A 421 12.87 24.33 8.38
C ALA A 421 11.40 24.16 7.98
N ASN A 422 11.10 23.05 7.33
CA ASN A 422 9.74 22.54 7.23
C ASN A 422 9.33 21.95 8.58
N LEU A 423 8.19 22.39 9.11
CA LEU A 423 7.74 22.06 10.47
C LEU A 423 6.78 20.86 10.51
N VAL A 424 6.17 20.55 9.38
CA VAL A 424 5.25 19.42 9.17
C VAL A 424 5.73 18.74 7.90
N SER A 425 5.87 17.42 7.90
CA SER A 425 6.14 16.63 6.70
C SER A 425 5.88 15.17 7.05
N ASP A 426 5.24 14.45 6.15
CA ASP A 426 4.81 13.06 6.36
C ASP A 426 6.01 12.09 6.54
N GLY A 427 7.20 12.48 6.05
CA GLY A 427 8.44 11.72 6.17
C GLY A 427 9.35 12.11 7.35
N ALA A 428 8.96 13.11 8.15
CA ALA A 428 9.75 13.50 9.30
C ALA A 428 9.37 12.65 10.52
N ASP A 429 10.32 11.92 11.11
CA ASP A 429 10.15 11.22 12.40
C ASP A 429 10.03 12.26 13.54
N LEU A 430 8.86 12.90 13.58
CA LEU A 430 8.48 13.90 14.56
C LEU A 430 7.79 13.21 15.74
N ALA A 431 8.47 12.25 16.36
CA ALA A 431 8.07 11.70 17.67
C ALA A 431 8.23 12.73 18.82
N GLY A 432 8.02 14.02 18.54
CA GLY A 432 8.13 15.15 19.44
C GLY A 432 6.76 15.59 19.99
N PRO A 433 6.70 16.22 21.18
CA PRO A 433 5.45 16.60 21.85
C PRO A 433 4.84 17.93 21.31
N GLY A 434 5.20 18.38 20.11
CA GLY A 434 5.16 19.79 19.72
C GLY A 434 3.88 20.31 19.08
N ASN A 435 3.10 19.46 18.42
CA ASN A 435 1.97 19.88 17.58
C ASN A 435 2.36 21.03 16.64
N GLU A 436 3.41 20.83 15.85
CA GLU A 436 3.99 21.79 14.90
C GLU A 436 3.00 22.22 13.80
N ASP A 437 2.06 21.34 13.46
CA ASP A 437 0.89 21.58 12.63
C ASP A 437 -0.03 22.65 13.23
N GLU A 438 -0.37 22.53 14.51
CA GLU A 438 -1.20 23.50 15.24
C GLU A 438 -0.51 24.87 15.32
N PHE A 439 0.83 24.91 15.37
CA PHE A 439 1.60 26.16 15.29
C PHE A 439 1.49 26.83 13.92
N LEU A 440 1.62 26.06 12.83
CA LEU A 440 1.44 26.59 11.48
C LEU A 440 0.00 27.07 11.24
N LEU A 441 -0.99 26.34 11.75
CA LEU A 441 -2.40 26.77 11.69
C LEU A 441 -2.64 28.06 12.48
N ASN A 442 -2.02 28.25 13.64
CA ASN A 442 -2.08 29.53 14.37
C ASN A 442 -1.45 30.67 13.57
N VAL A 443 -0.34 30.43 12.88
CA VAL A 443 0.28 31.44 12.00
C VAL A 443 -0.64 31.77 10.83
N TRP A 444 -1.30 30.77 10.23
CA TRP A 444 -2.24 31.00 9.14
C TRP A 444 -3.48 31.77 9.62
N ASP A 445 -4.07 31.39 10.74
CA ASP A 445 -5.22 32.10 11.30
C ASP A 445 -4.90 33.59 11.56
N GLU A 446 -3.69 33.90 12.03
CA GLU A 446 -3.26 35.29 12.24
C GLU A 446 -2.98 36.04 10.91
N GLN A 447 -2.29 35.39 9.97
CA GLN A 447 -1.75 36.07 8.78
C GLN A 447 -2.74 36.14 7.61
N ILE A 448 -3.54 35.08 7.44
CA ILE A 448 -4.48 34.93 6.33
C ILE A 448 -5.93 34.80 6.82
N GLY A 449 -6.15 34.33 8.06
CA GLY A 449 -7.47 33.94 8.55
C GLY A 449 -7.96 32.73 7.75
N SER A 450 -9.07 32.89 7.02
CA SER A 450 -9.60 31.87 6.11
C SER A 450 -9.27 32.17 4.64
N GLY A 451 -8.77 31.21 3.87
CA GLY A 451 -8.53 31.39 2.44
C GLY A 451 -7.87 30.20 1.77
N THR A 452 -7.55 30.34 0.48
CA THR A 452 -6.80 29.35 -0.30
C THR A 452 -5.31 29.68 -0.23
N VAL A 453 -4.51 28.72 0.22
CA VAL A 453 -3.05 28.76 0.13
C VAL A 453 -2.64 28.12 -1.20
N LEU A 454 -1.71 28.75 -1.92
CA LEU A 454 -1.12 28.17 -3.12
C LEU A 454 0.25 27.61 -2.77
N TRP A 455 0.42 26.29 -2.95
CA TRP A 455 1.71 25.63 -2.81
C TRP A 455 2.46 25.69 -4.14
N ASP A 456 3.68 26.23 -4.14
CA ASP A 456 4.53 26.22 -5.34
C ASP A 456 5.30 24.91 -5.39
N GLU A 457 5.04 24.07 -6.38
CA GLU A 457 5.82 22.86 -6.66
C GLU A 457 6.76 23.04 -7.86
N GLY A 458 6.87 24.27 -8.39
CA GLY A 458 7.83 24.61 -9.42
C GLY A 458 9.25 24.81 -8.86
N HIS A 459 10.20 25.02 -9.77
CA HIS A 459 11.59 25.40 -9.47
C HIS A 459 12.51 24.31 -8.89
N ASP A 460 12.29 23.05 -9.28
CA ASP A 460 13.14 21.90 -8.91
C ASP A 460 13.27 21.74 -7.39
N GLN A 461 12.16 21.91 -6.67
CA GLN A 461 12.11 21.61 -5.23
C GLN A 461 12.36 20.12 -5.01
N PHE A 462 13.00 19.77 -3.89
CA PHE A 462 13.20 18.37 -3.52
C PHE A 462 11.84 17.68 -3.36
N GLU A 463 11.76 16.43 -3.78
CA GLU A 463 10.49 15.69 -3.87
C GLU A 463 9.82 15.55 -2.50
N ASP A 464 10.61 15.39 -1.44
CA ASP A 464 10.18 15.39 -0.04
C ASP A 464 9.43 16.66 0.41
N TYR A 465 9.47 17.75 -0.39
CA TYR A 465 8.86 19.05 -0.08
C TYR A 465 7.64 19.41 -0.95
N ARG A 466 7.10 18.46 -1.72
CA ARG A 466 5.83 18.63 -2.45
C ARG A 466 4.64 18.58 -1.51
N LEU A 467 3.53 19.21 -1.89
CA LEU A 467 2.32 19.31 -1.06
C LEU A 467 1.80 17.93 -0.65
N ALA A 468 1.95 16.94 -1.55
CA ALA A 468 1.59 15.54 -1.31
C ALA A 468 2.29 14.90 -0.09
N ASN A 469 3.37 15.50 0.43
CA ASN A 469 4.10 15.06 1.62
C ASN A 469 3.80 15.94 2.86
N PHE A 470 2.70 16.71 2.83
CA PHE A 470 2.19 17.57 3.91
C PHE A 470 0.69 17.33 4.12
N SER A 471 0.30 16.06 4.22
CA SER A 471 -1.09 15.60 4.31
C SER A 471 -1.92 16.33 5.38
N THR A 472 -1.30 16.76 6.48
CA THR A 472 -1.93 17.51 7.57
C THR A 472 -2.58 18.84 7.15
N PHE A 473 -2.20 19.42 6.00
CA PHE A 473 -2.74 20.70 5.52
C PHE A 473 -3.74 20.59 4.37
N GLU A 474 -4.04 19.38 3.90
CA GLU A 474 -5.02 19.16 2.83
C GLU A 474 -6.45 18.91 3.35
N SER A 475 -6.63 18.72 4.67
CA SER A 475 -7.92 18.71 5.38
C SER A 475 -8.45 20.11 5.67
#